data_AF-A0A3B9HAG1-F1
#
_entry.id   AF-A0A3B9HAG1-F1
#
_cell.length_a   1.000
_cell.length_b   1.000
_cell.length_c   1.000
_cell.angle_alpha   90.00
_cell.angle_beta   90.00
_cell.angle_gamma   90.00
#
_symmetry.space_group_name_H-M   'P 1'
#
loop_
_entity.id
_entity.type
_entity.pdbx_description
1 polymer ?
#
loop_
_entity_poly.entity_id
_entity_poly.type
_entity_poly.pdbx_seq_one_letter_code
_entity_poly.pdbx_strand_id
1 'polypeptide(L)'
;VGDIDSLRIQELKGLIRKGEALAACRVCGIPENKAHFMNLPFYETGAVKKKPHTSKDVEMTIKLLREVKPEKIFAAGDLSDPHGTHRVCLQVIFDAIDEILKVGDAWIKNCEVWLYRGAWQEWGVNEIEMAVPLSPKNVLRKREAIFKHQSQKDRAMFPGPDAREFWQRAEQRNINTANQYNLLGLPEFEAVEGFVRYMHLV
;
A
#
# COMPACT_ATOMS: atom_id res chain seq x y z
N VAL A 1 13.14 3.99 -26.39
CA VAL A 1 13.50 4.43 -25.02
C VAL A 1 13.10 5.89 -24.94
N GLY A 2 12.15 6.24 -24.06
CA GLY A 2 11.69 7.62 -23.94
C GLY A 2 12.68 8.44 -23.11
N ASP A 3 12.86 9.70 -23.49
CA ASP A 3 13.70 10.64 -22.74
C ASP A 3 13.19 10.80 -21.30
N ILE A 4 14.11 11.06 -20.38
CA ILE A 4 13.75 11.41 -18.99
C ILE A 4 12.98 12.73 -19.04
N ASP A 5 11.78 12.74 -18.46
CA ASP A 5 10.96 13.94 -18.34
C ASP A 5 11.77 15.09 -17.73
N SER A 6 11.58 16.31 -18.22
CA SER A 6 12.16 17.50 -17.56
C SER A 6 11.71 17.61 -16.10
N LEU A 7 12.52 18.24 -15.24
CA LEU A 7 12.18 18.44 -13.82
C LEU A 7 10.78 19.04 -13.64
N ARG A 8 10.44 20.05 -14.46
CA ARG A 8 9.12 20.68 -14.45
C ARG A 8 7.97 19.70 -14.75
N ILE A 9 8.18 18.76 -15.67
CA ILE A 9 7.19 17.73 -15.99
C ILE A 9 7.08 16.73 -14.83
N GLN A 10 8.20 16.34 -14.22
CA GLN A 10 8.20 15.45 -13.06
C GLN A 10 7.45 16.08 -11.86
N GLU A 11 7.70 17.36 -11.59
CA GLU A 11 6.99 18.14 -10.56
C GLU A 11 5.47 18.20 -10.83
N LEU A 12 5.08 18.50 -12.07
CA LEU A 12 3.67 18.55 -12.45
C LEU A 12 2.99 17.19 -12.27
N LYS A 13 3.63 16.09 -12.70
CA LYS A 13 3.12 14.73 -12.49
C LYS A 13 3.00 14.40 -11.00
N GLY A 14 3.97 14.82 -10.19
CA GLY A 14 3.94 14.66 -8.74
C GLY A 14 2.76 15.39 -8.10
N LEU A 15 2.51 16.65 -8.48
CA LEU A 15 1.39 17.44 -7.99
C LEU A 15 0.03 16.83 -8.37
N ILE A 16 -0.12 16.35 -9.61
CA ILE A 16 -1.33 15.66 -10.06
C ILE A 16 -1.58 14.43 -9.18
N ARG A 17 -0.60 13.53 -9.05
CA ARG A 17 -0.74 12.29 -8.28
C ARG A 17 -0.98 12.54 -6.78
N LYS A 18 -0.41 13.62 -6.23
CA LYS A 18 -0.68 14.08 -4.86
C LYS A 18 -2.15 14.52 -4.71
N GLY A 19 -2.67 15.30 -5.66
CA GLY A 19 -4.08 15.70 -5.66
C GLY A 19 -5.04 14.51 -5.77
N GLU A 20 -4.70 13.54 -6.61
CA GLU A 20 -5.45 12.28 -6.76
C GLU A 20 -5.45 11.45 -5.47
N ALA A 21 -4.30 11.31 -4.81
CA ALA A 21 -4.18 10.60 -3.53
C ALA A 21 -5.00 11.27 -2.42
N LEU A 22 -4.97 12.61 -2.33
CA LEU A 22 -5.81 13.35 -1.39
C LEU A 22 -7.30 13.18 -1.69
N ALA A 23 -7.69 13.15 -2.97
CA ALA A 23 -9.07 12.85 -3.36
C ALA A 23 -9.51 11.45 -2.94
N ALA A 24 -8.64 10.44 -3.09
CA ALA A 24 -8.89 9.09 -2.58
C ALA A 24 -9.01 9.06 -1.05
N CYS A 25 -8.16 9.80 -0.32
CA CYS A 25 -8.30 9.98 1.13
C CYS A 25 -9.69 10.50 1.51
N ARG A 26 -10.19 11.55 0.83
CA ARG A 26 -11.53 12.10 1.09
C ARG A 26 -12.64 11.06 0.86
N VAL A 27 -12.57 10.27 -0.21
CA VAL A 27 -13.51 9.16 -0.45
C VAL A 27 -13.45 8.16 0.71
N CYS A 28 -12.25 7.79 1.14
CA CYS A 28 -12.01 6.91 2.28
C CYS A 28 -12.30 7.55 3.64
N GLY A 29 -12.70 8.83 3.69
CA GLY A 29 -13.05 9.54 4.92
C GLY A 29 -11.83 9.87 5.79
N ILE A 30 -10.65 9.89 5.20
CA ILE A 30 -9.39 10.25 5.84
C ILE A 30 -9.18 11.75 5.66
N PRO A 31 -9.09 12.54 6.75
CA PRO A 31 -8.76 13.96 6.68
C PRO A 31 -7.40 14.21 6.01
N GLU A 32 -7.31 15.23 5.15
CA GLU A 32 -6.09 15.51 4.39
C GLU A 32 -4.88 15.84 5.28
N ASN A 33 -5.10 16.43 6.46
CA ASN A 33 -4.04 16.69 7.44
C ASN A 33 -3.46 15.42 8.08
N LYS A 34 -4.03 14.25 7.80
CA LYS A 34 -3.49 12.93 8.17
C LYS A 34 -2.74 12.26 7.00
N ALA A 35 -2.72 12.88 5.82
CA ALA A 35 -1.95 12.38 4.67
C ALA A 35 -0.53 12.96 4.70
N HIS A 36 0.46 12.09 4.93
CA HIS A 36 1.87 12.48 5.00
C HIS A 36 2.59 12.07 3.70
N PHE A 37 3.07 13.06 2.95
CA PHE A 37 3.86 12.83 1.73
C PHE A 37 5.35 12.90 2.07
N MET A 38 5.95 11.73 2.30
CA MET A 38 7.30 11.63 2.85
C MET A 38 8.41 12.09 1.89
N ASN A 39 8.18 11.96 0.57
CA ASN A 39 9.19 12.27 -0.47
C ASN A 39 10.57 11.70 -0.09
N LEU A 40 10.61 10.40 0.22
CA LEU A 40 11.80 9.74 0.72
C LEU A 40 12.95 9.88 -0.30
N PRO A 41 14.17 10.26 0.14
CA PRO A 41 15.33 10.47 -0.73
C PRO A 41 15.61 9.36 -1.76
N PHE A 42 15.35 8.09 -1.44
CA PHE A 42 15.57 6.98 -2.39
C PHE A 42 14.68 7.09 -3.65
N TYR A 43 13.54 7.79 -3.56
CA TYR A 43 12.54 7.91 -4.61
C TYR A 43 12.87 9.01 -5.63
N GLU A 44 13.55 10.08 -5.20
CA GLU A 44 13.85 11.31 -5.95
C GLU A 44 15.00 11.18 -6.97
N THR A 45 15.16 10.04 -7.63
CA THR A 45 16.30 9.83 -8.53
C THR A 45 16.02 10.15 -10.00
N GLY A 46 14.75 10.30 -10.41
CA GLY A 46 14.34 10.44 -11.83
C GLY A 46 14.76 9.25 -12.73
N ALA A 47 15.50 8.29 -12.19
CA ALA A 47 16.13 7.20 -12.91
C ALA A 47 15.27 5.94 -12.88
N VAL A 48 15.34 5.18 -13.97
CA VAL A 48 14.66 3.88 -14.12
C VAL A 48 15.11 2.88 -13.04
N LYS A 49 16.37 2.98 -12.59
CA LYS A 49 16.92 2.18 -11.50
C LYS A 49 16.91 2.97 -10.20
N LYS A 50 16.11 2.53 -9.22
CA LYS A 50 16.07 3.14 -7.88
C LYS A 50 17.34 2.82 -7.11
N LYS A 51 17.81 3.78 -6.30
CA LYS A 51 18.93 3.57 -5.36
C LYS A 51 18.46 2.71 -4.19
N PRO A 52 19.37 2.02 -3.47
CA PRO A 52 19.05 1.50 -2.15
C PRO A 52 18.57 2.64 -1.24
N HIS A 53 17.72 2.34 -0.27
CA HIS A 53 17.38 3.31 0.77
C HIS A 53 18.59 3.59 1.66
N THR A 54 18.54 4.70 2.36
CA THR A 54 19.61 5.24 3.20
C THR A 54 19.12 5.46 4.62
N SER A 55 20.03 5.75 5.55
CA SER A 55 19.68 6.08 6.94
C SER A 55 18.71 7.27 7.02
N LYS A 56 18.81 8.23 6.09
CA LYS A 56 17.91 9.39 6.03
C LYS A 56 16.46 8.98 5.76
N ASP A 57 16.23 7.98 4.89
CA ASP A 57 14.89 7.46 4.62
C ASP A 57 14.28 6.83 5.88
N VAL A 58 15.12 6.10 6.63
CA VAL A 58 14.75 5.44 7.91
C VAL A 58 14.47 6.48 9.00
N GLU A 59 15.34 7.47 9.19
CA GLU A 59 15.18 8.55 10.18
C GLU A 59 13.88 9.35 9.97
N MET A 60 13.56 9.68 8.71
CA MET A 60 12.31 10.35 8.36
C MET A 60 11.10 9.49 8.74
N THR A 61 11.17 8.19 8.47
CA THR A 61 10.10 7.24 8.80
C THR A 61 9.95 7.07 10.31
N ILE A 62 11.05 6.96 11.07
CA ILE A 62 11.05 6.93 12.54
C ILE A 62 10.38 8.18 13.10
N LYS A 63 10.69 9.36 12.56
CA LYS A 63 10.09 10.62 12.99
C LYS A 63 8.57 10.59 12.85
N LEU A 64 8.06 10.15 11.70
CA LEU A 64 6.61 10.04 11.48
C LEU A 64 5.98 9.01 12.41
N LEU A 65 6.58 7.83 12.55
CA LEU A 65 6.07 6.78 13.43
C LEU A 65 5.99 7.23 14.89
N ARG A 66 6.98 7.97 15.39
CA ARG A 66 6.98 8.54 16.75
C ARG A 66 5.97 9.67 16.94
N GLU A 67 5.65 10.41 15.90
CA GLU A 67 4.60 11.43 15.91
C GLU A 67 3.21 10.79 16.00
N VAL A 68 2.97 9.75 15.19
CA VAL A 68 1.66 9.08 15.08
C VAL A 68 1.43 8.05 16.19
N LYS A 69 2.46 7.31 16.59
CA LYS A 69 2.43 6.17 17.53
C LYS A 69 1.32 5.17 17.20
N PRO A 70 1.30 4.60 15.98
CA PRO A 70 0.21 3.74 15.55
C PRO A 70 0.14 2.43 16.35
N GLU A 71 -1.07 1.93 16.58
CA GLU A 71 -1.30 0.57 17.07
C GLU A 71 -1.22 -0.47 15.94
N LYS A 72 -1.52 -0.05 14.70
CA LYS A 72 -1.47 -0.91 13.51
C LYS A 72 -0.89 -0.16 12.33
N ILE A 73 0.01 -0.81 11.62
CA ILE A 73 0.60 -0.34 10.37
C ILE A 73 0.17 -1.30 9.26
N PHE A 74 -0.45 -0.77 8.21
CA PHE A 74 -0.76 -1.53 7.00
C PHE A 74 0.25 -1.19 5.92
N ALA A 75 0.94 -2.20 5.39
CA ALA A 75 1.98 -2.02 4.38
C ALA A 75 1.79 -2.98 3.19
N ALA A 76 2.24 -2.56 2.01
CA ALA A 76 2.21 -3.42 0.83
C ALA A 76 3.28 -4.51 0.96
N GLY A 77 2.86 -5.75 1.22
CA GLY A 77 3.71 -6.95 1.24
C GLY A 77 3.98 -7.53 -0.15
N ASP A 78 3.58 -6.83 -1.22
CA ASP A 78 3.72 -7.31 -2.58
C ASP A 78 5.16 -7.14 -3.11
N LEU A 79 6.00 -8.12 -2.77
CA LEU A 79 7.42 -8.17 -3.17
C LEU A 79 7.63 -8.51 -4.66
N SER A 80 6.55 -8.82 -5.38
CA SER A 80 6.50 -9.10 -6.81
C SER A 80 6.45 -7.82 -7.67
N ASP A 81 6.51 -6.64 -7.04
CA ASP A 81 6.58 -5.34 -7.73
C ASP A 81 7.76 -5.30 -8.72
N PRO A 82 7.51 -5.18 -10.04
CA PRO A 82 8.56 -5.14 -11.06
C PRO A 82 9.49 -3.92 -10.93
N HIS A 83 9.07 -2.87 -10.22
CA HIS A 83 9.89 -1.68 -9.96
C HIS A 83 10.71 -1.77 -8.67
N GLY A 84 10.46 -2.77 -7.82
CA GLY A 84 11.12 -2.94 -6.52
C GLY A 84 10.84 -1.82 -5.51
N THR A 85 9.96 -0.87 -5.82
CA THR A 85 9.67 0.27 -4.94
C THR A 85 8.93 -0.20 -3.69
N HIS A 86 7.96 -1.11 -3.83
CA HIS A 86 7.27 -1.68 -2.66
C HIS A 86 8.24 -2.36 -1.71
N ARG A 87 9.23 -3.10 -2.23
CA ARG A 87 10.27 -3.75 -1.44
C ARG A 87 11.11 -2.74 -0.67
N VAL A 88 11.56 -1.66 -1.32
CA VAL A 88 12.37 -0.64 -0.67
C VAL A 88 11.55 0.11 0.40
N CYS A 89 10.31 0.50 0.11
CA CYS A 89 9.42 1.12 1.11
C CYS A 89 9.20 0.20 2.32
N LEU A 90 8.96 -1.09 2.08
CA LEU A 90 8.73 -2.06 3.15
C LEU A 90 9.99 -2.24 4.01
N GLN A 91 11.17 -2.30 3.39
CA GLN A 91 12.44 -2.37 4.12
C GLN A 91 12.68 -1.12 4.97
N VAL A 92 12.38 0.08 4.46
CA VAL A 92 12.46 1.33 5.24
C VAL A 92 11.54 1.28 6.46
N ILE A 93 10.33 0.73 6.34
CA ILE A 93 9.40 0.56 7.47
C ILE A 93 9.97 -0.42 8.50
N PHE A 94 10.51 -1.56 8.06
CA PHE A 94 11.10 -2.55 8.97
C PHE A 94 12.34 -2.01 9.69
N ASP A 95 13.26 -1.39 8.97
CA ASP A 95 14.45 -0.78 9.58
C ASP A 95 14.06 0.30 10.59
N ALA A 96 13.03 1.11 10.31
CA ALA A 96 12.54 2.12 11.23
C ALA A 96 11.95 1.50 12.51
N ILE A 97 11.17 0.42 12.37
CA ILE A 97 10.59 -0.29 13.51
C ILE A 97 11.69 -0.94 14.36
N ASP A 98 12.67 -1.60 13.74
CA ASP A 98 13.80 -2.22 14.42
C ASP A 98 14.61 -1.20 15.22
N GLU A 99 14.88 -0.02 14.66
CA GLU A 99 15.56 1.05 15.38
C GLU A 99 14.73 1.60 16.56
N ILE A 100 13.40 1.73 16.40
CA ILE A 100 12.52 2.14 17.51
C ILE A 100 12.49 1.08 18.62
N LEU A 101 12.46 -0.21 18.25
CA LEU A 101 12.52 -1.34 19.19
C LEU A 101 13.84 -1.35 19.97
N LYS A 102 14.97 -1.17 19.30
CA LYS A 102 16.31 -1.11 19.92
C LYS A 102 16.41 0.02 20.95
N VAL A 103 15.82 1.18 20.65
CA VAL A 103 15.78 2.33 21.59
C VAL A 103 14.81 2.08 22.75
N GLY A 104 13.77 1.28 22.54
CA GLY A 104 12.85 0.86 23.59
C GLY A 104 11.65 1.79 23.83
N ASP A 105 11.16 2.49 22.79
CA ASP A 105 9.94 3.30 22.90
C ASP A 105 8.75 2.42 23.37
N ALA A 106 8.05 2.80 24.45
CA ALA A 106 7.02 1.92 25.04
C ALA A 106 5.84 1.60 24.10
N TRP A 107 5.48 2.51 23.20
CA TRP A 107 4.30 2.37 22.33
C TRP A 107 4.49 1.29 21.24
N ILE A 108 5.72 1.04 20.79
CA ILE A 108 6.00 0.10 19.69
C ILE A 108 5.67 -1.34 20.06
N LYS A 109 5.71 -1.68 21.36
CA LYS A 109 5.43 -3.04 21.87
C LYS A 109 4.00 -3.51 21.57
N ASN A 110 3.08 -2.57 21.39
CA ASN A 110 1.68 -2.86 21.06
C ASN A 110 1.36 -2.54 19.58
N CYS A 111 2.36 -2.15 18.79
CA CYS A 111 2.18 -1.88 17.37
C CYS A 111 2.20 -3.21 16.60
N GLU A 112 1.24 -3.42 15.69
CA GLU A 112 1.21 -4.55 14.78
C GLU A 112 1.46 -4.10 13.34
N VAL A 113 2.15 -4.91 12.55
CA VAL A 113 2.34 -4.65 11.12
C VAL A 113 1.60 -5.71 10.31
N TRP A 114 0.71 -5.28 9.44
CA TRP A 114 -0.17 -6.11 8.61
C TRP A 114 0.11 -5.87 7.13
N LEU A 115 0.39 -6.94 6.41
CA LEU A 115 0.82 -6.93 5.01
C LEU A 115 -0.32 -7.30 4.09
N TYR A 116 -0.67 -6.41 3.16
CA TYR A 116 -1.63 -6.67 2.08
C TYR A 116 -0.91 -6.86 0.74
N ARG A 117 -1.57 -7.50 -0.23
CA ARG A 117 -1.07 -7.66 -1.60
C ARG A 117 -1.73 -6.69 -2.58
N GLY A 118 -1.08 -6.46 -3.71
CA GLY A 118 -1.60 -5.60 -4.78
C GLY A 118 -2.72 -6.26 -5.58
N ALA A 119 -3.20 -5.58 -6.63
CA ALA A 119 -4.27 -6.10 -7.48
C ALA A 119 -3.87 -7.34 -8.33
N TRP A 120 -2.59 -7.71 -8.34
CA TRP A 120 -2.05 -8.79 -9.18
C TRP A 120 -1.99 -10.14 -8.49
N GLN A 121 -1.93 -10.14 -7.16
CA GLN A 121 -1.78 -11.34 -6.35
C GLN A 121 -2.58 -11.18 -5.06
N GLU A 122 -3.12 -12.27 -4.55
CA GLU A 122 -3.67 -12.34 -3.20
C GLU A 122 -2.91 -13.40 -2.40
N TRP A 123 -2.98 -13.27 -1.08
CA TRP A 123 -2.61 -14.35 -0.17
C TRP A 123 -3.53 -15.56 -0.37
N GLY A 124 -2.98 -16.77 -0.25
CA GLY A 124 -3.79 -17.98 -0.16
C GLY A 124 -4.68 -17.94 1.07
N VAL A 125 -5.87 -18.55 0.99
CA VAL A 125 -6.81 -18.62 2.12
C VAL A 125 -6.21 -19.20 3.41
N ASN A 126 -5.23 -20.09 3.26
CA ASN A 126 -4.48 -20.72 4.35
C ASN A 126 -3.33 -19.85 4.89
N GLU A 127 -2.98 -18.76 4.21
CA GLU A 127 -1.94 -17.81 4.62
C GLU A 127 -2.53 -16.59 5.32
N ILE A 128 -3.77 -16.21 5.00
CA ILE A 128 -4.45 -15.05 5.58
C ILE A 128 -4.59 -15.22 7.10
N GLU A 129 -4.04 -14.28 7.87
CA GLU A 129 -4.11 -14.24 9.33
C GLU A 129 -5.16 -13.25 9.85
N MET A 130 -5.50 -12.25 9.03
CA MET A 130 -6.64 -11.36 9.28
C MET A 130 -7.46 -11.20 8.00
N ALA A 131 -8.73 -11.56 8.09
CA ALA A 131 -9.71 -11.38 7.03
C ALA A 131 -10.71 -10.29 7.41
N VAL A 132 -10.76 -9.23 6.61
CA VAL A 132 -11.66 -8.09 6.83
C VAL A 132 -12.81 -8.17 5.83
N PRO A 133 -14.04 -8.47 6.28
CA PRO A 133 -15.19 -8.51 5.39
C PRO A 133 -15.57 -7.10 4.92
N LEU A 134 -15.89 -6.99 3.64
CA LEU A 134 -16.33 -5.76 3.00
C LEU A 134 -17.82 -5.90 2.66
N SER A 135 -18.61 -4.90 3.06
CA SER A 135 -19.99 -4.76 2.59
C SER A 135 -20.03 -4.27 1.13
N PRO A 136 -21.17 -4.39 0.42
CA PRO A 136 -21.33 -3.78 -0.90
C PRO A 136 -20.96 -2.29 -0.92
N LYS A 137 -21.31 -1.54 0.13
CA LYS A 137 -20.92 -0.13 0.28
C LYS A 137 -19.41 0.06 0.39
N ASN A 138 -18.71 -0.82 1.10
CA ASN A 138 -17.24 -0.77 1.21
C ASN A 138 -16.57 -1.04 -0.14
N VAL A 139 -17.08 -2.01 -0.90
CA VAL A 139 -16.59 -2.34 -2.25
C VAL A 139 -16.78 -1.14 -3.19
N LEU A 140 -17.98 -0.54 -3.22
CA LEU A 140 -18.25 0.67 -4.00
C LEU A 140 -17.33 1.83 -3.64
N ARG A 141 -17.10 2.04 -2.34
CA ARG A 141 -16.20 3.09 -1.83
C ARG A 141 -14.74 2.85 -2.25
N LYS A 142 -14.26 1.60 -2.16
CA LYS A 142 -12.93 1.21 -2.63
C LYS A 142 -12.77 1.48 -4.13
N ARG A 143 -13.77 1.11 -4.93
CA ARG A 143 -13.81 1.38 -6.37
C ARG A 143 -13.76 2.88 -6.66
N GLU A 144 -14.55 3.68 -5.96
CA GLU A 144 -14.51 5.14 -6.13
C GLU A 144 -13.14 5.73 -5.75
N ALA A 145 -12.49 5.23 -4.69
CA ALA A 145 -11.16 5.67 -4.30
C ALA A 145 -10.12 5.37 -5.39
N ILE A 146 -10.17 4.17 -5.99
CA ILE A 146 -9.34 3.80 -7.14
C ILE A 146 -9.59 4.76 -8.32
N PHE A 147 -10.85 5.13 -8.58
CA PHE A 147 -11.20 6.06 -9.64
C PHE A 147 -10.68 7.48 -9.42
N LYS A 148 -10.29 7.88 -8.21
CA LYS A 148 -9.63 9.18 -8.01
C LYS A 148 -8.22 9.22 -8.58
N HIS A 149 -7.59 8.08 -8.85
CA HIS A 149 -6.27 7.97 -9.48
C HIS A 149 -6.35 7.93 -11.01
N GLN A 150 -7.03 8.90 -11.62
CA GLN A 150 -7.32 8.94 -13.08
C GLN A 150 -6.06 8.77 -13.93
N SER A 151 -4.98 9.46 -13.58
CA SER A 151 -3.71 9.39 -14.31
C SER A 151 -3.03 8.02 -14.24
N GLN A 152 -3.48 7.11 -13.37
CA GLN A 152 -2.86 5.81 -13.08
C GLN A 152 -3.78 4.60 -13.30
N LYS A 153 -5.10 4.78 -13.45
CA LYS A 153 -6.09 3.69 -13.30
C LYS A 153 -6.41 2.88 -14.57
N ASP A 154 -6.32 3.49 -15.75
CA ASP A 154 -6.98 2.97 -16.98
C ASP A 154 -6.25 1.77 -17.58
N ARG A 155 -4.96 1.91 -17.85
CA ARG A 155 -4.09 0.79 -18.17
C ARG A 155 -3.03 0.75 -17.12
N ALA A 156 -2.89 -0.40 -16.46
CA ALA A 156 -1.66 -0.66 -15.74
C ALA A 156 -0.50 -0.35 -16.68
N MET A 157 0.49 0.41 -16.19
CA MET A 157 1.66 0.79 -16.99
C MET A 157 2.35 -0.44 -17.62
N PHE A 158 2.12 -1.63 -17.04
CA PHE A 158 2.51 -2.94 -17.54
C PHE A 158 1.30 -3.88 -17.48
N PRO A 159 0.46 -3.93 -18.52
CA PRO A 159 -0.59 -4.92 -18.58
C PRO A 159 0.08 -6.28 -18.82
N GLY A 160 -0.06 -7.20 -17.86
CA GLY A 160 0.14 -8.62 -18.14
C GLY A 160 -0.89 -9.12 -19.17
N PRO A 161 -1.05 -10.44 -19.36
CA PRO A 161 -2.06 -10.98 -20.28
C PRO A 161 -3.51 -10.66 -19.86
N ASP A 162 -3.71 -10.16 -18.64
CA ASP A 162 -5.01 -9.80 -18.10
C ASP A 162 -5.49 -8.41 -18.58
N ALA A 163 -6.48 -8.42 -19.47
CA ALA A 163 -7.05 -7.23 -20.12
C ALA A 163 -7.96 -6.37 -19.21
N ARG A 164 -8.24 -6.81 -17.97
CA ARG A 164 -9.11 -6.08 -17.05
C ARG A 164 -8.53 -4.72 -16.66
N GLU A 165 -9.37 -3.80 -16.22
CA GLU A 165 -8.93 -2.55 -15.58
C GLU A 165 -8.44 -2.82 -14.15
N PHE A 166 -7.64 -1.90 -13.59
CA PHE A 166 -7.08 -2.07 -12.24
C PHE A 166 -8.15 -2.28 -11.16
N TRP A 167 -9.24 -1.52 -11.22
CA TRP A 167 -10.34 -1.63 -10.26
C TRP A 167 -11.05 -2.98 -10.33
N GLN A 168 -11.24 -3.53 -11.53
CA GLN A 168 -11.89 -4.83 -11.73
C GLN A 168 -11.06 -5.96 -11.13
N ARG A 169 -9.72 -5.89 -11.29
CA ARG A 169 -8.80 -6.82 -10.64
C ARG A 169 -8.89 -6.72 -9.12
N ALA A 170 -8.80 -5.51 -8.59
CA ALA A 170 -8.85 -5.27 -7.15
C ALA A 170 -10.17 -5.78 -6.52
N GLU A 171 -11.30 -5.52 -7.18
CA GLU A 171 -12.65 -5.96 -6.76
C GLU A 171 -12.80 -7.49 -6.85
N GLN A 172 -12.52 -8.08 -8.02
CA GLN A 172 -12.66 -9.52 -8.23
C GLN A 172 -11.75 -10.33 -7.31
N ARG A 173 -10.55 -9.83 -7.00
CA ARG A 173 -9.63 -10.46 -6.06
C ARG A 173 -10.28 -10.65 -4.69
N ASN A 174 -10.87 -9.60 -4.13
CA ASN A 174 -11.52 -9.69 -2.83
C ASN A 174 -12.83 -10.51 -2.86
N ILE A 175 -13.58 -10.46 -3.98
CA ILE A 175 -14.75 -11.34 -4.20
C ILE A 175 -14.32 -12.81 -4.22
N ASN A 176 -13.22 -13.13 -4.90
CA ASN A 176 -12.71 -14.50 -4.97
C ASN A 176 -12.32 -15.03 -3.58
N THR A 177 -11.67 -14.22 -2.74
CA THR A 177 -11.36 -14.59 -1.36
C THR A 177 -12.63 -14.88 -0.56
N ALA A 178 -13.66 -14.03 -0.68
CA ALA A 178 -14.95 -14.27 -0.03
C ALA A 178 -15.62 -15.57 -0.50
N ASN A 179 -15.62 -15.82 -1.81
CA ASN A 179 -16.16 -17.06 -2.38
C ASN A 179 -15.41 -18.30 -1.90
N GLN A 180 -14.07 -18.25 -1.82
CA GLN A 180 -13.28 -19.35 -1.30
C GLN A 180 -13.58 -19.62 0.19
N TYR A 181 -13.74 -18.58 1.00
CA TYR A 181 -14.16 -18.73 2.39
C TYR A 181 -15.56 -19.31 2.53
N ASN A 182 -16.51 -18.89 1.69
CA ASN A 182 -17.85 -19.46 1.67
C ASN A 182 -17.83 -20.96 1.31
N LEU A 183 -17.01 -21.36 0.33
CA LEU A 183 -16.81 -22.78 -0.03
C LEU A 183 -16.21 -23.62 1.12
N LEU A 184 -15.47 -22.99 2.04
CA LEU A 184 -14.95 -23.63 3.25
C LEU A 184 -15.98 -23.66 4.40
N GLY A 185 -17.19 -23.15 4.20
CA GLY A 185 -18.26 -23.11 5.19
C GLY A 185 -18.24 -21.89 6.12
N LEU A 186 -17.45 -20.85 5.79
CA LEU A 186 -17.46 -19.57 6.52
C LEU A 186 -18.61 -18.67 6.04
N PRO A 187 -19.00 -17.64 6.83
CA PRO A 187 -20.07 -16.72 6.44
C PRO A 187 -19.83 -16.04 5.09
N GLU A 188 -20.91 -15.83 4.36
CA GLU A 188 -20.91 -15.16 3.07
C GLU A 188 -20.75 -13.63 3.23
N PHE A 189 -19.86 -13.05 2.43
CA PHE A 189 -19.62 -11.62 2.34
C PHE A 189 -19.49 -11.20 0.88
N GLU A 190 -19.78 -9.94 0.57
CA GLU A 190 -19.59 -9.40 -0.79
C GLU A 190 -18.13 -9.55 -1.25
N ALA A 191 -17.20 -9.20 -0.37
CA ALA A 191 -15.77 -9.31 -0.63
C ALA A 191 -14.99 -9.40 0.70
N VAL A 192 -13.78 -9.95 0.65
CA VAL A 192 -12.88 -10.06 1.82
C VAL A 192 -11.49 -9.54 1.45
N GLU A 193 -10.95 -8.66 2.30
CA GLU A 193 -9.54 -8.23 2.22
C GLU A 193 -8.68 -9.05 3.17
N GLY A 194 -7.57 -9.58 2.66
CA GLY A 194 -6.68 -10.47 3.41
C GLY A 194 -5.38 -9.79 3.83
N PHE A 195 -4.96 -10.03 5.08
CA PHE A 195 -3.71 -9.54 5.62
C PHE A 195 -2.92 -10.65 6.29
N VAL A 196 -1.59 -10.55 6.20
CA VAL A 196 -0.62 -11.41 6.89
C VAL A 196 0.15 -10.56 7.88
N ARG A 197 0.34 -11.03 9.11
CA ARG A 197 1.08 -10.33 10.15
C ARG A 197 2.58 -10.47 9.90
N TYR A 198 3.28 -9.35 9.98
CA TYR A 198 4.74 -9.39 10.05
C TYR A 198 5.16 -9.75 11.48
N MET A 199 5.83 -10.91 11.64
CA MET A 199 6.04 -11.56 12.94
C MET A 199 7.19 -11.00 13.80
N HIS A 200 7.95 -9.99 13.37
CA HIS A 200 9.16 -9.60 14.10
C HIS A 200 8.93 -8.72 15.34
N LEU A 201 7.67 -8.43 15.70
CA LEU A 201 7.28 -7.60 16.84
C LEU A 201 7.09 -8.37 18.16
N VAL A 202 7.65 -9.57 18.29
CA VAL A 202 7.56 -10.41 19.50
C VAL A 202 8.82 -10.30 20.36
#